data_AF-A0A838P399-F1
#
_entry.id   AF-A0A838P399-F1
#
_cell.length_a   1.000
_cell.length_b   1.000
_cell.length_c   1.000
_cell.angle_alpha   90.00
_cell.angle_beta   90.00
_cell.angle_gamma   90.00
#
_symmetry.space_group_name_H-M   'P 1'
#
loop_
_entity.id
_entity.type
_entity.pdbx_description
1 polymer ?
#
loop_
_entity_poly.entity_id
_entity_poly.type
_entity_poly.pdbx_seq_one_letter_code
_entity_poly.pdbx_strand_id
1 'polypeptide(L)'
;MDQALGRKGEMQAGGVHKFSMPRSDLRVTSGGVQIKPALALGSWLAFKPKGDGAVAMGDLVLTEKEYDRVIARLREGGVGQTAVHKHLLEESPRIWWTHVHAEGNPVEIAQTIKAALALTGTPAQRTSGTSSGENPSGGSSRAIELDTAAISRALGRDGKVSGGVYQVSVPRAETIRASGIEVPASMGTATALNFQPTG
;
A
#
# COMPACT_ATOMS: atom_id res chain seq x y z
N MET A 1 -10.33 2.97 -14.52
CA MET A 1 -9.18 2.46 -13.75
C MET A 1 -9.48 1.14 -13.07
N ASP A 2 -10.52 1.05 -12.23
CA ASP A 2 -10.80 -0.16 -11.43
C ASP A 2 -10.94 -1.44 -12.25
N GLN A 3 -11.75 -1.39 -13.32
CA GLN A 3 -11.89 -2.49 -14.26
C GLN A 3 -10.55 -2.86 -14.93
N ALA A 4 -9.76 -1.85 -15.28
CA ALA A 4 -8.48 -2.02 -15.96
C ALA A 4 -7.44 -2.70 -15.05
N LEU A 5 -7.39 -2.33 -13.77
CA LEU A 5 -6.57 -2.99 -12.76
C LEU A 5 -7.17 -4.34 -12.30
N GLY A 6 -8.48 -4.55 -12.52
CA GLY A 6 -9.22 -5.70 -12.01
C GLY A 6 -9.44 -5.64 -10.50
N ARG A 7 -9.42 -4.45 -9.90
CA ARG A 7 -9.54 -4.20 -8.46
C ARG A 7 -10.30 -2.89 -8.23
N LYS A 8 -11.12 -2.85 -7.20
CA LYS A 8 -11.80 -1.63 -6.73
C LYS A 8 -10.83 -0.79 -5.89
N GLY A 9 -10.68 0.47 -6.27
CA GLY A 9 -9.93 1.46 -5.50
C GLY A 9 -10.82 2.26 -4.55
N GLU A 10 -10.20 3.08 -3.72
CA GLU A 10 -10.87 3.96 -2.76
C GLU A 10 -10.40 5.40 -2.94
N MET A 11 -11.35 6.33 -2.91
CA MET A 11 -11.02 7.75 -2.85
C MET A 11 -10.44 8.11 -1.49
N GLN A 12 -9.29 8.75 -1.51
CA GLN A 12 -8.58 9.28 -0.35
C GLN A 12 -8.60 10.81 -0.39
N ALA A 13 -8.30 11.42 0.76
CA ALA A 13 -8.11 12.87 0.84
C ALA A 13 -7.08 13.36 -0.19
N GLY A 14 -7.30 14.57 -0.71
CA GLY A 14 -6.47 15.17 -1.76
C GLY A 14 -6.82 14.74 -3.19
N GLY A 15 -8.01 14.13 -3.39
CA GLY A 15 -8.49 13.72 -4.71
C GLY A 15 -7.69 12.56 -5.31
N VAL A 16 -7.26 11.64 -4.45
CA VAL A 16 -6.40 10.51 -4.82
C VAL A 16 -7.21 9.23 -4.86
N HIS A 17 -7.18 8.51 -5.97
CA HIS A 17 -7.79 7.19 -6.08
C HIS A 17 -6.74 6.12 -5.80
N LYS A 18 -6.87 5.40 -4.67
CA LYS A 18 -5.84 4.50 -4.16
C LYS A 18 -6.29 3.04 -4.19
N PHE A 19 -5.39 2.16 -4.60
CA PHE A 19 -5.53 0.72 -4.60
C PHE A 19 -4.60 0.11 -3.55
N SER A 20 -5.15 -0.75 -2.71
CA SER A 20 -4.40 -1.52 -1.71
C SER A 20 -4.36 -3.00 -2.12
N MET A 21 -3.16 -3.59 -2.11
CA MET A 21 -2.88 -4.93 -2.62
C MET A 21 -2.01 -5.69 -1.60
N PRO A 22 -2.59 -6.13 -0.47
CA PRO A 22 -1.85 -6.84 0.56
C PRO A 22 -1.33 -8.18 0.04
N ARG A 23 -0.06 -8.47 0.31
CA ARG A 23 0.61 -9.75 0.02
C ARG A 23 0.29 -10.80 1.09
N SER A 24 -1.01 -11.16 1.23
CA SER A 24 -1.43 -12.19 2.20
C SER A 24 -1.05 -13.62 1.79
N ASP A 25 -0.52 -13.80 0.59
CA ASP A 25 0.16 -15.01 0.13
C ASP A 25 1.50 -15.24 0.85
N LEU A 26 2.17 -14.15 1.26
CA LEU A 26 3.47 -14.24 1.90
C LEU A 26 3.37 -14.64 3.37
N ARG A 27 4.41 -15.34 3.84
CA ARG A 27 4.66 -15.68 5.24
C ARG A 27 6.07 -15.19 5.57
N VAL A 28 6.17 -13.90 5.90
CA VAL A 28 7.45 -13.26 6.21
C VAL A 28 7.64 -13.19 7.71
N THR A 29 8.80 -13.58 8.21
CA THR A 29 9.23 -13.33 9.59
C THR A 29 10.33 -12.28 9.60
N SER A 30 10.48 -11.54 10.69
CA SER A 30 11.63 -10.66 10.97
C SER A 30 11.92 -10.74 12.47
N GLY A 31 13.17 -11.03 12.84
CA GLY A 31 13.54 -11.26 14.25
C GLY A 31 12.70 -12.33 14.96
N GLY A 32 12.25 -13.37 14.23
CA GLY A 32 11.37 -14.43 14.74
C GLY A 32 9.87 -14.07 14.81
N VAL A 33 9.49 -12.81 14.56
CA VAL A 33 8.08 -12.37 14.59
C VAL A 33 7.44 -12.54 13.22
N GLN A 34 6.27 -13.18 13.15
CA GLN A 34 5.47 -13.25 11.93
C GLN A 34 4.90 -11.86 11.59
N ILE A 35 5.23 -11.38 10.40
CA ILE A 35 4.82 -10.07 9.90
C ILE A 35 3.42 -10.16 9.31
N LYS A 36 2.50 -9.31 9.80
CA LYS A 36 1.17 -9.15 9.22
C LYS A 36 1.28 -8.31 7.95
N PRO A 37 0.46 -8.57 6.91
CA PRO A 37 0.49 -7.75 5.70
C PRO A 37 0.24 -6.26 5.95
N ALA A 38 -0.59 -5.91 6.94
CA ALA A 38 -0.85 -4.53 7.32
C ALA A 38 0.34 -3.82 7.98
N LEU A 39 1.37 -4.54 8.45
CA LEU A 39 2.57 -3.93 9.03
C LEU A 39 3.48 -3.38 7.93
N ALA A 40 3.80 -4.21 6.94
CA ALA A 40 4.79 -3.88 5.91
C ALA A 40 4.64 -4.64 4.60
N LEU A 41 3.64 -5.51 4.39
CA LEU A 41 3.52 -6.30 3.15
C LEU A 41 2.33 -5.86 2.28
N GLY A 42 2.06 -4.55 2.25
CA GLY A 42 1.00 -3.95 1.47
C GLY A 42 1.52 -3.24 0.23
N SER A 43 1.44 -3.87 -0.94
CA SER A 43 1.62 -3.13 -2.19
C SER A 43 0.49 -2.12 -2.34
N TRP A 44 0.76 -0.95 -2.91
CA TRP A 44 -0.26 0.05 -3.19
C TRP A 44 0.06 0.88 -4.43
N LEU A 45 -0.99 1.46 -5.01
CA LEU A 45 -0.90 2.39 -6.12
C LEU A 45 -1.89 3.52 -5.92
N ALA A 46 -1.49 4.75 -6.17
CA ALA A 46 -2.29 5.94 -5.96
C ALA A 46 -2.26 6.80 -7.22
N PHE A 47 -3.45 7.12 -7.74
CA PHE A 47 -3.61 7.97 -8.91
C PHE A 47 -4.14 9.33 -8.49
N LYS A 48 -3.53 10.39 -9.03
CA LYS A 48 -4.03 11.75 -8.89
C LYS A 48 -4.19 12.39 -10.28
N PRO A 49 -5.36 12.98 -10.59
CA PRO A 49 -5.58 13.65 -11.88
C PRO A 49 -4.55 14.76 -12.15
N LYS A 50 -4.12 14.85 -13.41
CA LYS A 50 -3.23 15.89 -13.95
C LYS A 50 -3.61 16.14 -15.42
N GLY A 51 -4.30 17.25 -15.70
CA GLY A 51 -4.79 17.55 -17.05
C GLY A 51 -5.80 16.49 -17.53
N ASP A 52 -5.56 15.96 -18.73
CA ASP A 52 -6.29 14.84 -19.34
C ASP A 52 -5.80 13.45 -18.89
N GLY A 53 -4.70 13.41 -18.11
CA GLY A 53 -4.11 12.18 -17.58
C GLY A 53 -4.07 12.13 -16.06
N ALA A 54 -3.15 11.33 -15.55
CA ALA A 54 -2.89 11.19 -14.12
C ALA A 54 -1.39 11.04 -13.84
N VAL A 55 -1.01 11.39 -12.62
CA VAL A 55 0.24 10.94 -12.00
C VAL A 55 -0.10 9.72 -11.15
N ALA A 56 0.63 8.63 -11.35
CA ALA A 56 0.55 7.43 -10.53
C ALA A 56 1.82 7.28 -9.71
N MET A 57 1.68 7.04 -8.42
CA MET A 57 2.77 6.66 -7.52
C MET A 57 2.40 5.40 -6.77
N GLY A 58 3.37 4.56 -6.47
CA GLY A 58 3.12 3.32 -5.75
C GLY A 58 4.33 2.80 -5.00
N ASP A 59 4.07 1.73 -4.26
CA ASP A 59 5.10 0.88 -3.65
C ASP A 59 4.66 -0.56 -3.87
N LEU A 60 5.53 -1.38 -4.46
CA LEU A 60 5.28 -2.78 -4.73
C LEU A 60 6.14 -3.64 -3.81
N VAL A 61 5.50 -4.61 -3.17
CA VAL A 61 6.13 -5.62 -2.33
C VAL A 61 6.41 -6.85 -3.17
N LEU A 62 7.68 -7.07 -3.50
CA LEU A 62 8.14 -8.12 -4.41
C LEU A 62 9.07 -9.10 -3.70
N THR A 63 8.96 -10.39 -3.99
CA THR A 63 9.99 -11.36 -3.60
C THR A 63 11.20 -11.25 -4.53
N GLU A 64 12.35 -11.75 -4.11
CA GLU A 64 13.56 -11.86 -4.95
C GLU A 64 13.28 -12.50 -6.32
N LYS A 65 12.47 -13.56 -6.35
CA LYS A 65 12.13 -14.29 -7.59
C LYS A 65 11.18 -13.52 -8.51
N GLU A 66 10.43 -12.57 -7.98
CA GLU A 66 9.46 -11.78 -8.74
C GLU A 66 10.07 -10.48 -9.28
N TYR A 67 11.11 -9.96 -8.64
CA TYR A 67 11.59 -8.60 -8.84
C TYR A 67 11.92 -8.28 -10.30
N ASP A 68 12.90 -8.96 -10.90
CA ASP A 68 13.40 -8.59 -12.24
C ASP A 68 12.30 -8.64 -13.32
N ARG A 69 11.47 -9.70 -13.30
CA ARG A 69 10.38 -9.86 -14.28
C ARG A 69 9.29 -8.79 -14.11
N VAL A 70 9.02 -8.38 -12.88
CA VAL A 70 8.07 -7.30 -12.59
C VAL A 70 8.63 -5.97 -13.06
N ILE A 71 9.87 -5.63 -12.74
CA ILE A 71 10.50 -4.37 -13.16
C ILE A 71 10.59 -4.29 -14.69
N ALA A 72 10.96 -5.38 -15.37
CA ALA A 72 10.94 -5.45 -16.83
C ALA A 72 9.55 -5.12 -17.38
N ARG A 73 8.50 -5.77 -16.85
CA ARG A 73 7.13 -5.57 -17.31
C ARG A 73 6.61 -4.15 -17.06
N LEU A 74 6.98 -3.54 -15.94
CA LEU A 74 6.63 -2.15 -15.62
C LEU A 74 7.27 -1.18 -16.64
N ARG A 75 8.56 -1.36 -16.93
CA ARG A 75 9.31 -0.52 -17.87
C ARG A 75 8.77 -0.59 -19.29
N GLU A 76 8.39 -1.78 -19.76
CA GLU A 76 7.74 -1.96 -21.08
C GLU A 76 6.47 -1.12 -21.23
N GLY A 77 5.73 -0.92 -20.14
CA GLY A 77 4.49 -0.16 -20.13
C GLY A 77 4.63 1.27 -19.58
N GLY A 78 5.84 1.83 -19.57
CA GLY A 78 6.09 3.22 -19.18
C GLY A 78 5.99 3.51 -17.68
N VAL A 79 5.99 2.49 -16.82
CA VAL A 79 6.02 2.66 -15.36
C VAL A 79 7.47 2.57 -14.88
N GLY A 80 7.99 3.69 -14.38
CA GLY A 80 9.37 3.79 -13.88
C GLY A 80 9.51 3.30 -12.45
N GLN A 81 10.62 2.64 -12.15
CA GLN A 81 11.08 2.42 -10.79
C GLN A 81 11.77 3.69 -10.28
N THR A 82 11.37 4.17 -9.11
CA THR A 82 11.97 5.37 -8.48
C THR A 82 12.86 5.05 -7.30
N ALA A 83 12.62 3.93 -6.60
CA ALA A 83 13.49 3.45 -5.53
C ALA A 83 13.31 1.95 -5.27
N VAL A 84 14.32 1.36 -4.63
CA VAL A 84 14.25 0.04 -3.99
C VAL A 84 14.84 0.14 -2.60
N HIS A 85 14.15 -0.39 -1.58
CA HIS A 85 14.59 -0.32 -0.20
C HIS A 85 14.02 -1.46 0.67
N LYS A 86 14.46 -1.51 1.93
CA LYS A 86 14.02 -2.47 2.95
C LYS A 86 13.17 -1.75 3.99
N HIS A 87 12.00 -2.31 4.31
CA HIS A 87 11.19 -1.84 5.46
C HIS A 87 11.57 -2.57 6.75
N LEU A 88 12.09 -3.80 6.64
CA LEU A 88 12.39 -4.69 7.74
C LEU A 88 13.84 -5.14 7.66
N LEU A 89 14.46 -5.33 8.83
CA LEU A 89 15.76 -5.99 8.96
C LEU A 89 15.54 -7.49 9.22
N GLU A 90 16.50 -8.32 8.84
CA GLU A 90 16.51 -9.77 9.13
C GLU A 90 15.22 -10.48 8.69
N GLU A 91 14.63 -10.04 7.59
CA GLU A 91 13.38 -10.60 7.09
C GLU A 91 13.60 -11.87 6.26
N SER A 92 12.73 -12.86 6.43
CA SER A 92 12.74 -14.12 5.69
C SER A 92 11.31 -14.53 5.27
N PRO A 93 11.05 -14.83 3.98
CA PRO A 93 11.96 -14.67 2.84
C PRO A 93 12.29 -13.20 2.59
N ARG A 94 13.37 -12.93 1.84
CA ARG A 94 13.77 -11.56 1.48
C ARG A 94 12.71 -10.89 0.60
N ILE A 95 12.38 -9.66 0.96
CA ILE A 95 11.38 -8.83 0.28
C ILE A 95 12.02 -7.54 -0.23
N TRP A 96 11.61 -7.09 -1.40
CA TRP A 96 12.02 -5.84 -2.02
C TRP A 96 10.81 -4.92 -2.16
N TRP A 97 10.86 -3.80 -1.42
CA TRP A 97 9.88 -2.72 -1.55
C TRP A 97 10.36 -1.78 -2.62
N THR A 98 9.50 -1.51 -3.59
CA THR A 98 9.87 -0.88 -4.84
C THR A 98 8.90 0.24 -5.16
N HIS A 99 9.39 1.47 -5.03
CA HIS A 99 8.62 2.64 -5.42
C HIS A 99 8.54 2.75 -6.94
N VAL A 100 7.34 3.10 -7.42
CA VAL A 100 7.04 3.24 -8.84
C VAL A 100 6.37 4.58 -9.13
N HIS A 101 6.58 5.10 -10.34
CA HIS A 101 6.00 6.34 -10.83
C HIS A 101 5.62 6.23 -12.31
N ALA A 102 4.52 6.86 -12.70
CA ALA A 102 4.14 7.03 -14.10
C ALA A 102 3.28 8.29 -14.29
N GLU A 103 3.29 8.84 -15.50
CA GLU A 103 2.39 9.92 -15.91
C GLU A 103 1.73 9.54 -17.24
N GLY A 104 0.47 9.92 -17.43
CA GLY A 104 -0.25 9.71 -18.69
C GLY A 104 -1.63 9.12 -18.49
N ASN A 105 -2.07 8.27 -19.43
CA ASN A 105 -3.39 7.69 -19.40
C ASN A 105 -3.56 6.73 -18.19
N PRO A 106 -4.46 7.03 -17.24
CA PRO A 106 -4.60 6.22 -16.03
C PRO A 106 -5.09 4.78 -16.31
N VAL A 107 -5.79 4.54 -17.41
CA VAL A 107 -6.26 3.20 -17.80
C VAL A 107 -5.10 2.35 -18.29
N GLU A 108 -4.22 2.89 -19.12
CA GLU A 108 -3.03 2.20 -19.63
C GLU A 108 -2.05 1.89 -18.51
N ILE A 109 -1.80 2.87 -17.62
CA ILE A 109 -0.98 2.65 -16.42
C ILE A 109 -1.57 1.51 -15.58
N ALA A 110 -2.88 1.52 -15.33
CA ALA A 110 -3.56 0.45 -14.57
C ALA A 110 -3.43 -0.93 -15.24
N GLN A 111 -3.48 -1.00 -16.58
CA GLN A 111 -3.28 -2.24 -17.34
C GLN A 111 -1.84 -2.75 -17.23
N THR A 112 -0.85 -1.86 -17.32
CA THR A 112 0.58 -2.19 -17.12
C THR A 112 0.79 -2.77 -15.73
N ILE A 113 0.25 -2.12 -14.69
CA ILE A 113 0.36 -2.60 -13.32
C ILE A 113 -0.32 -3.96 -13.16
N LYS A 114 -1.53 -4.15 -13.71
CA LYS A 114 -2.21 -5.45 -13.68
C LYS A 114 -1.35 -6.56 -14.29
N ALA A 115 -0.73 -6.29 -15.44
CA ALA A 115 0.13 -7.25 -16.12
C ALA A 115 1.40 -7.55 -15.30
N ALA A 116 1.99 -6.54 -14.64
CA ALA A 116 3.11 -6.74 -13.75
C ALA A 116 2.72 -7.56 -12.50
N LEU A 117 1.57 -7.29 -11.89
CA LEU A 117 1.06 -8.05 -10.75
C LEU A 117 0.74 -9.51 -11.10
N ALA A 118 0.36 -9.81 -12.35
CA ALA A 118 0.15 -11.18 -12.81
C ALA A 118 1.45 -12.02 -12.79
N LEU A 119 2.61 -11.37 -12.70
CA LEU A 119 3.92 -12.01 -12.50
C LEU A 119 4.26 -12.20 -11.00
N THR A 120 3.29 -12.08 -10.10
CA THR A 120 3.48 -12.23 -8.66
C THR A 120 2.45 -13.15 -8.03
N GLY A 121 2.68 -13.55 -6.77
CA GLY A 121 1.70 -14.22 -5.92
C GLY A 121 0.61 -13.30 -5.35
N THR A 122 0.58 -12.00 -5.70
CA THR A 122 -0.35 -11.01 -5.12
C THR A 122 -1.81 -11.47 -5.25
N PRO A 123 -2.51 -11.76 -4.13
CA PRO A 123 -3.87 -12.30 -4.18
C PRO A 123 -4.84 -11.38 -4.89
N ALA A 124 -5.78 -11.94 -5.66
CA ALA A 124 -6.89 -11.18 -6.22
C ALA A 124 -7.70 -10.49 -5.11
N GLN A 125 -8.30 -9.34 -5.41
CA GLN A 125 -9.19 -8.69 -4.44
C GLN A 125 -10.42 -9.58 -4.27
N ARG A 126 -10.66 -10.06 -3.05
CA ARG A 126 -11.93 -10.72 -2.74
C ARG A 126 -13.05 -9.71 -2.94
N THR A 127 -13.91 -9.95 -3.92
CA THR A 127 -15.20 -9.29 -3.97
C THR A 127 -15.95 -9.73 -2.72
N SER A 128 -16.32 -8.79 -1.85
CA SER A 128 -17.27 -9.06 -0.79
C SER A 128 -18.62 -9.38 -1.43
N GLY A 129 -18.82 -10.65 -1.80
CA GLY A 129 -20.14 -11.22 -2.01
C GLY A 129 -20.91 -11.12 -0.70
N THR A 130 -22.19 -10.75 -0.81
CA THR A 130 -23.21 -10.71 0.24
C THR A 130 -22.91 -11.59 1.45
N SER A 131 -22.38 -10.98 2.52
CA SER A 131 -22.64 -11.47 3.87
C SER A 131 -24.08 -11.08 4.19
N SER A 132 -24.97 -12.06 4.09
CA SER A 132 -26.32 -11.99 4.63
C SER A 132 -26.28 -11.52 6.09
N GLY A 133 -26.89 -10.37 6.36
CA GLY A 133 -27.59 -10.11 7.62
C GLY A 133 -26.78 -10.16 8.92
N GLU A 134 -25.59 -9.55 8.97
CA GLU A 134 -25.07 -9.04 10.25
C GLU A 134 -24.67 -7.58 10.08
N ASN A 135 -25.45 -6.72 10.71
CA ASN A 135 -25.16 -5.31 10.90
C ASN A 135 -24.03 -5.21 11.93
N PRO A 136 -22.83 -4.66 11.64
CA PRO A 136 -21.92 -4.27 12.70
C PRO A 136 -22.07 -2.76 12.95
N SER A 137 -23.31 -2.30 13.17
CA SER A 137 -23.53 -1.15 14.03
C SER A 137 -23.16 -1.59 15.46
N GLY A 138 -21.86 -1.61 15.76
CA GLY A 138 -21.32 -2.14 17.02
C GLY A 138 -19.97 -2.88 16.91
N GLY A 139 -19.21 -2.74 15.82
CA GLY A 139 -17.87 -3.31 15.74
C GLY A 139 -16.93 -2.62 16.71
N SER A 140 -16.77 -3.18 17.92
CA SER A 140 -15.66 -2.81 18.78
C SER A 140 -14.38 -2.92 17.96
N SER A 141 -13.48 -1.94 18.11
CA SER A 141 -12.09 -2.16 17.76
C SER A 141 -11.73 -3.52 18.35
N ARG A 142 -11.48 -4.54 17.53
CA ARG A 142 -10.85 -5.75 18.05
C ARG A 142 -9.56 -5.26 18.68
N ALA A 143 -9.56 -5.20 20.02
CA ALA A 143 -8.45 -4.68 20.77
C ALA A 143 -7.25 -5.53 20.33
N ILE A 144 -6.31 -4.88 19.65
CA ILE A 144 -5.00 -5.49 19.47
C ILE A 144 -4.35 -5.49 20.84
N GLU A 145 -3.50 -6.49 21.10
CA GLU A 145 -2.77 -6.63 22.34
C GLU A 145 -1.63 -5.60 22.43
N LEU A 146 -2.00 -4.32 22.41
CA LEU A 146 -1.15 -3.15 22.49
C LEU A 146 -1.95 -2.02 23.14
N ASP A 147 -1.34 -1.30 24.07
CA ASP A 147 -1.91 -0.05 24.60
C ASP A 147 -1.76 1.08 23.56
N THR A 148 -2.68 1.10 22.59
CA THR A 148 -2.70 2.12 21.54
C THR A 148 -2.92 3.53 22.08
N ALA A 149 -3.56 3.66 23.23
CA ALA A 149 -3.76 4.95 23.89
C ALA A 149 -2.45 5.48 24.48
N ALA A 150 -1.62 4.62 25.09
CA ALA A 150 -0.28 5.00 25.52
C ALA A 150 0.62 5.37 24.33
N ILE A 151 0.57 4.62 23.23
CA ILE A 151 1.32 4.94 22.01
C ILE A 151 0.87 6.30 21.45
N SER A 152 -0.45 6.55 21.33
CA SER A 152 -0.96 7.85 20.87
C SER A 152 -0.46 9.00 21.75
N ARG A 153 -0.58 8.87 23.09
CA ARG A 153 -0.10 9.88 24.04
C ARG A 153 1.40 10.14 23.91
N ALA A 154 2.22 9.10 23.74
CA ALA A 154 3.66 9.23 23.59
C ALA A 154 4.05 9.91 22.26
N LEU A 155 3.35 9.58 21.18
CA LEU A 155 3.57 10.20 19.86
C LEU A 155 2.94 11.60 19.75
N GLY A 156 2.01 11.95 20.66
CA GLY A 156 1.16 13.13 20.55
C GLY A 156 0.25 13.10 19.32
N ARG A 157 -0.04 11.90 18.78
CA ARG A 157 -0.76 11.70 17.52
C ARG A 157 -1.56 10.42 17.54
N ASP A 158 -2.81 10.52 17.11
CA ASP A 158 -3.67 9.37 16.95
C ASP A 158 -3.34 8.56 15.70
N GLY A 159 -3.65 7.27 15.79
CA GLY A 159 -3.57 6.29 14.72
C GLY A 159 -4.85 5.48 14.62
N LYS A 160 -4.86 4.55 13.66
CA LYS A 160 -5.98 3.66 13.40
C LYS A 160 -5.50 2.20 13.46
N VAL A 161 -6.32 1.33 14.04
CA VAL A 161 -6.09 -0.11 13.94
C VAL A 161 -6.64 -0.62 12.60
N SER A 162 -5.80 -1.30 11.83
CA SER A 162 -6.17 -1.96 10.58
C SER A 162 -5.38 -3.26 10.43
N GLY A 163 -6.05 -4.37 10.07
CA GLY A 163 -5.39 -5.66 9.89
C GLY A 163 -4.59 -6.15 11.11
N GLY A 164 -4.99 -5.75 12.33
CA GLY A 164 -4.30 -6.11 13.57
C GLY A 164 -2.99 -5.34 13.82
N VAL A 165 -2.82 -4.18 13.19
CA VAL A 165 -1.67 -3.26 13.34
C VAL A 165 -2.20 -1.87 13.67
N TYR A 166 -1.57 -1.18 14.63
CA TYR A 166 -1.83 0.23 14.88
C TYR A 166 -0.98 1.08 13.96
N GLN A 167 -1.62 1.91 13.13
CA GLN A 167 -0.98 2.69 12.08
C GLN A 167 -1.15 4.17 12.38
N VAL A 168 -0.04 4.90 12.50
CA VAL A 168 0.00 6.35 12.62
C VAL A 168 0.63 6.92 11.35
N SER A 169 0.00 7.93 10.78
CA SER A 169 0.49 8.62 9.59
C SER A 169 0.78 10.07 9.93
N VAL A 170 2.03 10.48 9.77
CA VAL A 170 2.47 11.84 10.07
C VAL A 170 2.73 12.57 8.76
N PRO A 171 1.83 13.47 8.32
CA PRO A 171 2.05 14.24 7.10
C PRO A 171 3.24 15.18 7.26
N ARG A 172 3.88 15.52 6.12
CA ARG A 172 4.87 16.60 6.06
C ARG A 172 4.21 17.93 6.41
N ALA A 173 4.98 18.85 7.01
CA ALA A 173 4.47 20.19 7.32
C ALA A 173 4.34 21.03 6.05
N GLU A 174 5.25 20.84 5.11
CA GLU A 174 5.26 21.48 3.82
C GLU A 174 4.36 20.78 2.78
N THR A 175 3.86 21.57 1.82
CA THR A 175 3.18 21.03 0.65
C THR A 175 4.19 20.40 -0.30
N ILE A 176 4.12 19.09 -0.47
CA ILE A 176 4.97 18.37 -1.44
C ILE A 176 4.42 18.55 -2.84
N ARG A 177 5.30 18.85 -3.79
CA ARG A 177 4.98 18.96 -5.22
C ARG A 177 5.92 18.08 -6.03
N ALA A 178 5.37 17.37 -7.01
CA ALA A 178 6.11 16.63 -8.03
C ALA A 178 5.27 16.60 -9.31
N SER A 179 5.91 16.43 -10.47
CA SER A 179 5.19 16.36 -11.76
C SER A 179 4.25 17.54 -12.02
N GLY A 180 4.58 18.73 -11.50
CA GLY A 180 3.75 19.94 -11.61
C GLY A 180 2.46 19.94 -10.79
N ILE A 181 2.21 18.95 -9.94
CA ILE A 181 1.02 18.85 -9.07
C ILE A 181 1.41 18.77 -7.60
N GLU A 182 0.45 19.08 -6.72
CA GLU A 182 0.55 18.71 -5.30
C GLU A 182 0.47 17.19 -5.14
N VAL A 183 1.33 16.64 -4.30
CA VAL A 183 1.39 15.21 -3.94
C VAL A 183 1.01 15.06 -2.47
N PRO A 184 -0.26 14.74 -2.15
CA PRO A 184 -0.72 14.64 -0.77
C PRO A 184 -0.17 13.40 -0.07
N ALA A 185 -0.26 13.39 1.27
CA ALA A 185 0.17 12.29 2.14
C ALA A 185 -0.32 10.90 1.71
N SER A 186 -1.53 10.83 1.12
CA SER A 186 -2.14 9.59 0.63
C SER A 186 -1.33 8.91 -0.50
N MET A 187 -0.44 9.65 -1.17
CA MET A 187 0.50 9.17 -2.19
C MET A 187 1.90 8.81 -1.63
N GLY A 188 2.01 8.57 -0.32
CA GLY A 188 3.23 8.01 0.29
C GLY A 188 4.27 9.04 0.71
N THR A 189 3.88 10.30 0.89
CA THR A 189 4.78 11.37 1.38
C THR A 189 4.77 11.54 2.90
N ALA A 190 3.84 10.91 3.61
CA ALA A 190 3.80 10.90 5.07
C ALA A 190 4.81 9.89 5.66
N THR A 191 5.29 10.18 6.86
CA THR A 191 6.01 9.19 7.68
C THR A 191 4.98 8.23 8.28
N ALA A 192 5.05 6.97 7.87
CA ALA A 192 4.22 5.90 8.42
C ALA A 192 4.91 5.23 9.62
N LEU A 193 4.19 5.10 10.73
CA LEU A 193 4.63 4.37 11.92
C LEU A 193 3.62 3.26 12.18
N ASN A 194 4.08 2.01 12.14
CA ASN A 194 3.22 0.83 12.26
C ASN A 194 3.65 -0.01 13.46
N PHE A 195 2.72 -0.32 14.36
CA PHE A 195 2.95 -1.09 15.56
C PHE A 195 2.14 -2.38 15.51
N GLN A 196 2.83 -3.51 15.66
CA GLN A 196 2.23 -4.83 15.66
C GLN A 196 2.53 -5.53 17.00
N PRO A 197 1.52 -6.16 17.65
CA PRO A 197 1.79 -7.08 18.75
C PRO A 197 2.65 -8.26 18.26
N THR A 198 3.66 -8.64 19.01
CA THR A 198 4.59 -9.73 18.62
C THR A 198 4.07 -11.13 18.94
N GLY A 199 2.97 -11.21 19.70
CA GLY A 199 2.54 -12.45 20.36
C GLY A 199 3.21 -12.61 21.72
#